data_AF-A0A5N7JSV4-F1
#
_entry.id   AF-A0A5N7JSV4-F1
#
_cell.length_a   1.000
_cell.length_b   1.000
_cell.length_c   1.000
_cell.angle_alpha   90.00
_cell.angle_beta   90.00
_cell.angle_gamma   90.00
#
_symmetry.space_group_name_H-M   'P 1'
#
loop_
_entity.id
_entity.type
_entity.pdbx_description
1 polymer ?
#
loop_
_entity_poly.entity_id
_entity_poly.type
_entity_poly.pdbx_seq_one_letter_code
_entity_poly.pdbx_strand_id
1 'polypeptide(L)'
;QRDLEARILRHVSPAFAEDPLRVLRVARFAARYAPLGFTVAPQTLELMRHLSESGELEALTPERSWKEISRALMEDQPQVFIQVLRDCNALKTLMPEVDALFGVPQPAVHHPEIDTGIHTLSVLEQAALHAQPLTVRWACLLHDLGKGLTPVDKLPQHIAHEHTGLKLIKAVNERFKVPRDCQELALLVGQYHTHGHRALELKASTLLELLQSFDVYRRPQRFEEFVVACEMDARGRKGFEQRSYPQADYLRGAAQVARDVAVAPLLEKGFKGPALGEALKRERLGALKAYKEQKAAH
;
A
#
# COMPACT_ATOMS: atom_id res chain seq x y z
N GLN A 1 22.99 -12.56 -27.00
CA GLN A 1 22.24 -12.15 -28.22
C GLN A 1 20.94 -12.94 -28.35
N ARG A 2 20.98 -14.28 -28.44
CA ARG A 2 19.76 -15.13 -28.48
C ARG A 2 18.75 -14.87 -27.35
N ASP A 3 19.18 -14.80 -26.09
CA ASP A 3 18.24 -14.53 -24.97
C ASP A 3 17.66 -13.10 -25.02
N LEU A 4 18.37 -12.12 -25.58
CA LEU A 4 17.82 -10.76 -25.75
C LEU A 4 16.76 -10.73 -26.87
N GLU A 5 17.01 -11.43 -27.97
CA GLU A 5 16.05 -11.59 -29.07
C GLU A 5 14.80 -12.35 -28.61
N ALA A 6 14.99 -13.40 -27.79
CA ALA A 6 13.90 -14.17 -27.20
C ALA A 6 13.24 -13.51 -25.99
N ARG A 7 13.79 -12.38 -25.49
CA ARG A 7 13.33 -11.67 -24.30
C ARG A 7 13.31 -12.57 -23.05
N ILE A 8 14.42 -13.26 -22.79
CA ILE A 8 14.57 -14.21 -21.70
C ILE A 8 15.62 -13.72 -20.70
N LEU A 9 15.26 -13.71 -19.42
CA LEU A 9 16.19 -13.53 -18.31
C LEU A 9 16.70 -14.91 -17.87
N ARG A 10 17.97 -15.21 -18.18
CA ARG A 10 18.62 -16.49 -17.86
C ARG A 10 19.84 -16.27 -16.97
N HIS A 11 20.03 -17.15 -15.98
CA HIS A 11 21.28 -17.19 -15.21
C HIS A 11 22.45 -17.61 -16.11
N VAL A 12 23.65 -17.09 -15.81
CA VAL A 12 24.84 -17.29 -16.66
C VAL A 12 25.74 -18.45 -16.22
N SER A 13 25.67 -18.87 -14.96
CA SER A 13 26.51 -19.94 -14.43
C SER A 13 25.94 -20.56 -13.15
N PRO A 14 26.41 -21.77 -12.75
CA PRO A 14 26.07 -22.39 -11.47
C PRO A 14 26.40 -21.52 -10.25
N ALA A 15 27.39 -20.63 -10.39
CA ALA A 15 27.77 -19.66 -9.38
C ALA A 15 26.60 -18.76 -8.95
N PHE A 16 25.48 -18.72 -9.71
CA PHE A 16 24.24 -18.06 -9.31
C PHE A 16 23.79 -18.45 -7.89
N ALA A 17 24.01 -19.70 -7.47
CA ALA A 17 23.66 -20.17 -6.15
C ALA A 17 24.50 -19.54 -5.00
N GLU A 18 25.62 -18.89 -5.30
CA GLU A 18 26.52 -18.35 -4.27
C GLU A 18 26.05 -17.05 -3.60
N ASP A 19 25.02 -16.39 -4.14
CA ASP A 19 24.48 -15.14 -3.57
C ASP A 19 22.94 -15.15 -3.64
N PRO A 20 22.23 -15.40 -2.52
CA PRO A 20 20.77 -15.42 -2.48
C PRO A 20 20.12 -14.10 -2.92
N LEU A 21 20.86 -12.97 -2.91
CA LEU A 21 20.36 -11.68 -3.39
C LEU A 21 20.02 -11.72 -4.89
N ARG A 22 20.58 -12.67 -5.65
CA ARG A 22 20.28 -12.82 -7.07
C ARG A 22 18.81 -13.17 -7.34
N VAL A 23 18.13 -13.83 -6.40
CA VAL A 23 16.67 -14.07 -6.49
C VAL A 23 15.92 -12.75 -6.59
N LEU A 24 16.18 -11.82 -5.64
CA LEU A 24 15.60 -10.47 -5.64
C LEU A 24 15.98 -9.66 -6.89
N ARG A 25 17.24 -9.77 -7.35
CA ARG A 25 17.72 -9.05 -8.54
C ARG A 25 17.06 -9.54 -9.83
N VAL A 26 16.88 -10.85 -9.99
CA VAL A 26 16.18 -11.42 -11.15
C VAL A 26 14.72 -10.99 -11.15
N ALA A 27 14.04 -11.08 -10.01
CA ALA A 27 12.66 -10.60 -9.88
C ALA A 27 12.54 -9.11 -10.21
N ARG A 28 13.50 -8.28 -9.77
CA ARG A 28 13.53 -6.85 -10.11
C ARG A 28 13.74 -6.63 -11.62
N PHE A 29 14.66 -7.37 -12.23
CA PHE A 29 14.86 -7.27 -13.69
C PHE A 29 13.65 -7.74 -14.47
N ALA A 30 12.92 -8.74 -13.97
CA ALA A 30 11.65 -9.16 -14.56
C ALA A 30 10.64 -8.00 -14.52
N ALA A 31 10.47 -7.33 -13.37
CA ALA A 31 9.62 -6.14 -13.26
C ALA A 31 10.04 -5.01 -14.20
N ARG A 32 11.34 -4.72 -14.31
CA ARG A 32 11.88 -3.67 -15.18
C ARG A 32 11.65 -3.93 -16.67
N TYR A 33 11.83 -5.18 -17.11
CA TYR A 33 11.81 -5.54 -18.53
C TYR A 33 10.51 -6.20 -18.98
N ALA A 34 9.55 -6.41 -18.07
CA ALA A 34 8.21 -6.90 -18.40
C ALA A 34 7.50 -6.05 -19.48
N PRO A 35 7.58 -4.70 -19.51
CA PRO A 35 6.98 -3.91 -20.59
C PRO A 35 7.56 -4.22 -21.97
N LEU A 36 8.81 -4.71 -22.01
CA LEU A 36 9.48 -5.14 -23.23
C LEU A 36 9.17 -6.60 -23.58
N GLY A 37 8.34 -7.28 -22.80
CA GLY A 37 7.96 -8.68 -22.97
C GLY A 37 9.00 -9.68 -22.47
N PHE A 38 9.88 -9.29 -21.54
CA PHE A 38 10.83 -10.23 -20.94
C PHE A 38 10.18 -11.17 -19.93
N THR A 39 10.60 -12.43 -19.95
CA THR A 39 10.19 -13.45 -18.97
C THR A 39 11.43 -14.15 -18.38
N VAL A 40 11.27 -14.75 -17.19
CA VAL A 40 12.34 -15.53 -16.56
C VAL A 40 12.39 -16.93 -17.19
N ALA A 41 13.59 -17.40 -17.57
CA ALA A 41 13.76 -18.74 -18.09
C ALA A 41 13.32 -19.80 -17.07
N PRO A 42 12.61 -20.87 -17.48
CA PRO A 42 12.16 -21.92 -16.55
C PRO A 42 13.27 -22.50 -15.67
N GLN A 43 14.44 -22.77 -16.24
CA GLN A 43 15.59 -23.30 -15.49
C GLN A 43 16.16 -22.29 -14.47
N THR A 44 16.00 -20.99 -14.73
CA THR A 44 16.42 -19.95 -13.77
C THR A 44 15.41 -19.85 -12.63
N LEU A 45 14.12 -19.96 -12.93
CA LEU A 45 13.08 -19.98 -11.92
C LEU A 45 13.19 -21.21 -11.00
N GLU A 46 13.52 -22.38 -11.56
CA GLU A 46 13.79 -23.60 -10.78
C GLU A 46 15.00 -23.45 -9.86
N LEU A 47 16.10 -22.85 -10.35
CA LEU A 47 17.26 -22.56 -9.51
C LEU A 47 16.93 -21.55 -8.39
N MET A 48 16.13 -20.52 -8.68
CA MET A 48 15.64 -19.58 -7.67
C MET A 48 14.77 -20.29 -6.62
N ARG A 49 13.97 -21.29 -7.03
CA ARG A 49 13.17 -22.10 -6.13
C ARG A 49 14.04 -22.92 -5.17
N HIS A 50 15.06 -23.60 -5.69
CA HIS A 50 16.01 -24.34 -4.85
C HIS A 50 16.71 -23.45 -3.82
N LEU A 51 17.13 -22.24 -4.21
CA LEU A 51 17.70 -21.25 -3.28
C LEU A 51 16.70 -20.76 -2.23
N SER A 52 15.43 -20.64 -2.60
CA SER A 52 14.38 -20.21 -1.67
C SER A 52 14.05 -21.29 -0.65
N GLU A 53 14.19 -22.56 -1.03
CA GLU A 53 13.93 -23.73 -0.20
C GLU A 53 15.14 -24.16 0.63
N SER A 54 16.36 -23.71 0.29
CA SER A 54 17.59 -24.07 1.03
C SER A 54 17.76 -23.33 2.36
N GLY A 55 16.97 -22.28 2.61
CA GLY A 55 17.10 -21.42 3.80
C GLY A 55 18.16 -20.33 3.68
N GLU A 56 18.71 -20.12 2.48
CA GLU A 56 19.75 -19.10 2.25
C GLU A 56 19.19 -17.67 2.18
N LEU A 57 17.91 -17.48 1.86
CA LEU A 57 17.28 -16.17 1.81
C LEU A 57 17.24 -15.49 3.19
N GLU A 58 17.16 -16.28 4.26
CA GLU A 58 17.13 -15.84 5.66
C GLU A 58 18.47 -15.24 6.09
N ALA A 59 19.56 -15.57 5.40
CA ALA A 59 20.88 -14.97 5.63
C ALA A 59 21.03 -13.58 4.98
N LEU A 60 20.06 -13.13 4.18
CA LEU A 60 20.10 -11.79 3.58
C LEU A 60 19.94 -10.70 4.63
N THR A 61 20.85 -9.72 4.61
CA THR A 61 20.72 -8.57 5.51
C THR A 61 19.51 -7.71 5.11
N PRO A 62 18.78 -7.13 6.07
CA PRO A 62 17.64 -6.24 5.82
C PRO A 62 17.92 -5.14 4.79
N GLU A 63 19.10 -4.51 4.85
CA GLU A 63 19.48 -3.39 3.99
C GLU A 63 19.68 -3.83 2.53
N ARG A 64 20.24 -5.02 2.31
CA ARG A 64 20.42 -5.57 0.96
C ARG A 64 19.07 -5.92 0.35
N SER A 65 18.19 -6.57 1.12
CA SER A 65 16.84 -6.91 0.71
C SER A 65 16.01 -5.67 0.39
N TRP A 66 16.01 -4.68 1.30
CA TRP A 66 15.27 -3.43 1.10
C TRP A 66 15.74 -2.66 -0.13
N LYS A 67 17.04 -2.62 -0.42
CA LYS A 67 17.58 -1.95 -1.60
C LYS A 67 17.03 -2.54 -2.90
N GLU A 68 16.87 -3.86 -2.98
CA GLU A 68 16.27 -4.49 -4.16
C GLU A 68 14.74 -4.32 -4.18
N ILE A 69 14.06 -4.48 -3.05
CA ILE A 69 12.59 -4.31 -2.93
C ILE A 69 12.18 -2.88 -3.32
N SER A 70 12.80 -1.86 -2.71
CA SER A 70 12.48 -0.45 -2.99
C SER A 70 12.70 -0.07 -4.45
N ARG A 71 13.76 -0.59 -5.09
CA ARG A 71 14.00 -0.38 -6.52
C ARG A 71 12.97 -1.11 -7.38
N ALA A 72 12.65 -2.36 -7.06
CA ALA A 72 11.68 -3.15 -7.80
C ALA A 72 10.27 -2.53 -7.74
N LEU A 73 9.88 -2.02 -6.59
CA LEU A 73 8.61 -1.31 -6.44
C LEU A 73 8.54 -0.03 -7.27
N MET A 74 9.68 0.57 -7.64
CA MET A 74 9.74 1.77 -8.48
C MET A 74 9.90 1.48 -9.98
N GLU A 75 9.95 0.21 -10.41
CA GLU A 75 9.93 -0.14 -11.84
C GLU A 75 8.51 0.06 -12.43
N ASP A 76 8.38 -0.10 -13.75
CA ASP A 76 7.11 0.10 -14.48
C ASP A 76 6.06 -0.99 -14.20
N GLN A 77 6.50 -2.22 -13.89
CA GLN A 77 5.62 -3.34 -13.54
C GLN A 77 6.03 -4.00 -12.22
N PRO A 78 5.86 -3.32 -11.07
CA PRO A 78 6.27 -3.83 -9.76
C PRO A 78 5.48 -5.08 -9.32
N GLN A 79 4.27 -5.28 -9.84
CA GLN A 79 3.48 -6.48 -9.60
C GLN A 79 4.19 -7.76 -10.09
N VAL A 80 4.98 -7.67 -11.18
CA VAL A 80 5.77 -8.79 -11.69
C VAL A 80 6.87 -9.20 -10.72
N PHE A 81 7.45 -8.24 -9.98
CA PHE A 81 8.45 -8.56 -8.95
C PHE A 81 7.85 -9.47 -7.87
N ILE A 82 6.67 -9.13 -7.35
CA ILE A 82 5.98 -9.94 -6.34
C ILE A 82 5.58 -11.30 -6.92
N GLN A 83 5.06 -11.33 -8.15
CA GLN A 83 4.69 -12.58 -8.82
C GLN A 83 5.88 -13.52 -9.00
N VAL A 84 7.03 -13.04 -9.48
CA VAL A 84 8.23 -13.86 -9.66
C VAL A 84 8.75 -14.40 -8.33
N LEU A 85 8.73 -13.60 -7.26
CA LEU A 85 9.10 -14.07 -5.93
C LEU A 85 8.14 -15.17 -5.45
N ARG A 86 6.85 -15.07 -5.76
CA ARG A 86 5.86 -16.11 -5.43
C ARG A 86 6.10 -17.37 -6.25
N ASP A 87 6.32 -17.25 -7.55
CA ASP A 87 6.52 -18.38 -8.47
C ASP A 87 7.76 -19.23 -8.12
N CYS A 88 8.76 -18.61 -7.49
CA CYS A 88 9.95 -19.29 -6.98
C CYS A 88 9.94 -19.56 -5.46
N ASN A 89 8.78 -19.46 -4.78
CA ASN A 89 8.62 -19.68 -3.34
C ASN A 89 9.38 -18.69 -2.41
N ALA A 90 10.10 -17.70 -2.96
CA ALA A 90 10.84 -16.70 -2.19
C ALA A 90 9.93 -15.75 -1.40
N LEU A 91 8.73 -15.45 -1.93
CA LEU A 91 7.81 -14.51 -1.28
C LEU A 91 7.41 -15.00 0.11
N LYS A 92 7.14 -16.30 0.26
CA LYS A 92 6.79 -16.93 1.54
C LYS A 92 7.88 -16.75 2.60
N THR A 93 9.15 -16.78 2.21
CA THR A 93 10.28 -16.59 3.13
C THR A 93 10.52 -15.11 3.44
N LEU A 94 10.45 -14.24 2.44
CA LEU A 94 10.78 -12.81 2.58
C LEU A 94 9.63 -11.99 3.19
N MET A 95 8.41 -12.18 2.68
CA MET A 95 7.19 -11.45 3.05
C MET A 95 6.02 -12.43 3.21
N PRO A 96 6.08 -13.35 4.21
CA PRO A 96 5.01 -14.32 4.47
C PRO A 96 3.63 -13.66 4.61
N GLU A 97 3.58 -12.43 5.13
CA GLU A 97 2.34 -11.68 5.28
C GLU A 97 1.68 -11.34 3.94
N VAL A 98 2.48 -11.01 2.91
CA VAL A 98 2.00 -10.76 1.55
C VAL A 98 1.64 -12.08 0.88
N ASP A 99 2.46 -13.12 1.05
CA ASP A 99 2.20 -14.46 0.51
C ASP A 99 0.85 -15.03 0.98
N ALA A 100 0.49 -14.75 2.23
CA ALA A 100 -0.76 -15.20 2.86
C ALA A 100 -2.04 -14.55 2.30
N LEU A 101 -1.93 -13.52 1.46
CA LEU A 101 -3.10 -12.90 0.81
C LEU A 101 -3.62 -13.70 -0.38
N PHE A 102 -2.75 -14.45 -1.03
CA PHE A 102 -3.12 -15.23 -2.20
C PHE A 102 -3.96 -16.44 -1.79
N GLY A 103 -5.09 -16.63 -2.47
CA GLY A 103 -6.11 -17.61 -2.13
C GLY A 103 -7.15 -17.11 -1.13
N VAL A 104 -7.00 -15.90 -0.58
CA VAL A 104 -7.97 -15.32 0.36
C VAL A 104 -9.10 -14.65 -0.44
N PRO A 105 -10.34 -15.17 -0.37
CA PRO A 105 -11.46 -14.67 -1.16
C PRO A 105 -12.03 -13.37 -0.60
N GLN A 106 -12.40 -12.47 -1.49
CA GLN A 106 -13.06 -11.19 -1.26
C GLN A 106 -14.49 -11.21 -1.83
N PRO A 107 -15.38 -10.31 -1.37
CA PRO A 107 -16.74 -10.22 -1.90
C PRO A 107 -16.74 -9.81 -3.38
N ALA A 108 -17.18 -10.71 -4.26
CA ALA A 108 -17.14 -10.54 -5.73
C ALA A 108 -17.85 -9.27 -6.25
N VAL A 109 -18.85 -8.76 -5.52
CA VAL A 109 -19.56 -7.52 -5.85
C VAL A 109 -18.64 -6.30 -5.82
N HIS A 110 -17.64 -6.30 -4.94
CA HIS A 110 -16.68 -5.21 -4.80
C HIS A 110 -15.31 -5.54 -5.39
N HIS A 111 -14.97 -6.83 -5.46
CA HIS A 111 -13.68 -7.37 -5.91
C HIS A 111 -13.91 -8.51 -6.91
N PRO A 112 -14.18 -8.19 -8.21
CA PRO A 112 -14.49 -9.22 -9.21
C PRO A 112 -13.34 -10.21 -9.47
N GLU A 113 -12.11 -9.84 -9.13
CA GLU A 113 -10.94 -10.72 -9.10
C GLU A 113 -11.02 -11.81 -8.02
N ILE A 114 -11.84 -11.60 -6.98
CA ILE A 114 -12.06 -12.46 -5.80
C ILE A 114 -10.82 -12.62 -4.93
N ASP A 115 -9.63 -12.83 -5.49
CA ASP A 115 -8.42 -13.11 -4.75
C ASP A 115 -7.74 -11.83 -4.21
N THR A 116 -7.45 -11.80 -2.91
CA THR A 116 -6.81 -10.65 -2.24
C THR A 116 -5.36 -10.42 -2.70
N GLY A 117 -4.62 -11.48 -3.01
CA GLY A 117 -3.27 -11.38 -3.56
C GLY A 117 -3.28 -10.80 -4.97
N ILE A 118 -4.18 -11.28 -5.82
CA ILE A 118 -4.37 -10.72 -7.18
C ILE A 118 -4.80 -9.25 -7.13
N HIS A 119 -5.71 -8.90 -6.21
CA HIS A 119 -6.08 -7.49 -5.96
C HIS A 119 -4.84 -6.68 -5.60
N THR A 120 -4.04 -7.13 -4.64
CA THR A 120 -2.80 -6.44 -4.21
C THR A 120 -1.83 -6.20 -5.37
N LEU A 121 -1.67 -7.18 -6.27
CA LEU A 121 -0.86 -7.02 -7.49
C LEU A 121 -1.44 -5.95 -8.42
N SER A 122 -2.76 -5.93 -8.60
CA SER A 122 -3.46 -4.96 -9.45
C SER A 122 -3.39 -3.54 -8.87
N VAL A 123 -3.46 -3.38 -7.54
CA VAL A 123 -3.23 -2.09 -6.87
C VAL A 123 -1.82 -1.57 -7.10
N LEU A 124 -0.80 -2.44 -7.02
CA LEU A 124 0.58 -2.07 -7.32
C LEU A 124 0.77 -1.63 -8.78
N GLU A 125 0.12 -2.31 -9.71
CA GLU A 125 0.11 -1.93 -11.12
C GLU A 125 -0.50 -0.52 -11.31
N GLN A 126 -1.65 -0.24 -10.70
CA GLN A 126 -2.24 1.10 -10.74
C GLN A 126 -1.32 2.16 -10.15
N ALA A 127 -0.72 1.89 -9.00
CA ALA A 127 0.23 2.82 -8.37
C ALA A 127 1.44 3.10 -9.29
N ALA A 128 1.88 2.12 -10.08
CA ALA A 128 2.94 2.31 -11.07
C ALA A 128 2.49 3.13 -12.28
N LEU A 129 1.34 2.78 -12.87
CA LEU A 129 0.74 3.49 -14.02
C LEU A 129 0.50 4.98 -13.71
N HIS A 130 0.11 5.29 -12.47
CA HIS A 130 -0.10 6.64 -11.99
C HIS A 130 1.15 7.31 -11.41
N ALA A 131 2.34 6.73 -11.63
CA ALA A 131 3.63 7.27 -11.22
C ALA A 131 3.73 7.64 -9.72
N GLN A 132 3.07 6.85 -8.86
CA GLN A 132 3.05 7.12 -7.42
C GLN A 132 4.43 6.91 -6.77
N PRO A 133 4.77 7.66 -5.71
CA PRO A 133 6.06 7.55 -5.03
C PRO A 133 6.19 6.25 -4.25
N LEU A 134 7.42 5.93 -3.84
CA LEU A 134 7.73 4.70 -3.09
C LEU A 134 6.89 4.56 -1.82
N THR A 135 6.62 5.65 -1.10
CA THR A 135 5.78 5.64 0.10
C THR A 135 4.39 5.08 -0.20
N VAL A 136 3.73 5.56 -1.25
CA VAL A 136 2.41 5.11 -1.70
C VAL A 136 2.46 3.66 -2.19
N ARG A 137 3.44 3.30 -3.02
CA ARG A 137 3.56 1.92 -3.54
C ARG A 137 3.80 0.91 -2.43
N TRP A 138 4.62 1.26 -1.43
CA TRP A 138 4.83 0.44 -0.25
C TRP A 138 3.56 0.31 0.60
N ALA A 139 2.84 1.41 0.82
CA ALA A 139 1.56 1.37 1.53
C ALA A 139 0.51 0.51 0.80
N CYS A 140 0.45 0.59 -0.54
CA CYS A 140 -0.41 -0.22 -1.38
C CYS A 140 -0.12 -1.73 -1.26
N LEU A 141 1.16 -2.13 -1.21
CA LEU A 141 1.52 -3.54 -1.03
C LEU A 141 1.03 -4.10 0.32
N LEU A 142 0.95 -3.26 1.36
CA LEU A 142 0.71 -3.72 2.74
C LEU A 142 -0.68 -3.39 3.30
N HIS A 143 -1.53 -2.65 2.57
CA HIS A 143 -2.79 -2.14 3.12
C HIS A 143 -3.73 -3.26 3.61
N ASP A 144 -3.71 -4.40 2.94
CA ASP A 144 -4.66 -5.50 3.12
C ASP A 144 -4.12 -6.69 3.92
N LEU A 145 -2.91 -6.60 4.51
CA LEU A 145 -2.26 -7.73 5.20
C LEU A 145 -3.16 -8.41 6.25
N GLY A 146 -4.03 -7.65 6.92
CA GLY A 146 -4.96 -8.21 7.91
C GLY A 146 -5.96 -9.22 7.34
N LYS A 147 -6.27 -9.17 6.05
CA LYS A 147 -7.18 -10.12 5.38
C LYS A 147 -6.62 -11.54 5.42
N GLY A 148 -5.30 -11.70 5.35
CA GLY A 148 -4.60 -12.99 5.49
C GLY A 148 -4.81 -13.68 6.85
N LEU A 149 -5.28 -12.95 7.87
CA LEU A 149 -5.59 -13.50 9.20
C LEU A 149 -7.08 -13.83 9.39
N THR A 150 -7.91 -13.68 8.35
CA THR A 150 -9.36 -13.88 8.47
C THR A 150 -9.66 -15.37 8.68
N PRO A 151 -10.36 -15.75 9.76
CA PRO A 151 -10.78 -17.13 9.95
C PRO A 151 -11.68 -17.62 8.82
N VAL A 152 -11.56 -18.90 8.45
CA VAL A 152 -12.30 -19.48 7.31
C VAL A 152 -13.81 -19.34 7.46
N ASP A 153 -14.34 -19.45 8.68
CA ASP A 153 -15.76 -19.29 9.00
C ASP A 153 -16.27 -17.84 8.91
N LYS A 154 -15.36 -16.86 8.73
CA LYS A 154 -15.66 -15.43 8.59
C LYS A 154 -15.41 -14.91 7.17
N LEU A 155 -14.87 -15.72 6.28
CA LEU A 155 -14.67 -15.33 4.88
C LEU A 155 -16.01 -15.12 4.17
N PRO A 156 -16.11 -14.15 3.24
CA PRO A 156 -15.10 -13.15 2.83
C PRO A 156 -15.29 -11.78 3.51
N GLN A 157 -15.74 -11.72 4.77
CA GLN A 157 -16.16 -10.45 5.40
C GLN A 157 -14.99 -9.59 5.89
N HIS A 158 -13.86 -10.20 6.26
CA HIS A 158 -12.64 -9.52 6.72
C HIS A 158 -12.86 -8.46 7.80
N ILE A 159 -13.70 -8.79 8.79
CA ILE A 159 -14.08 -7.86 9.86
C ILE A 159 -12.81 -7.37 10.58
N ALA A 160 -12.64 -6.04 10.63
CA ALA A 160 -11.56 -5.35 11.34
C ALA A 160 -10.13 -5.70 10.86
N HIS A 161 -9.97 -6.10 9.60
CA HIS A 161 -8.66 -6.39 9.01
C HIS A 161 -7.70 -5.19 9.07
N GLU A 162 -8.22 -3.97 9.08
CA GLU A 162 -7.46 -2.74 9.22
C GLU A 162 -6.70 -2.68 10.56
N HIS A 163 -7.29 -3.26 11.61
CA HIS A 163 -6.68 -3.31 12.94
C HIS A 163 -5.76 -4.53 13.10
N THR A 164 -6.20 -5.71 12.65
CA THR A 164 -5.40 -6.94 12.76
C THR A 164 -4.14 -6.86 11.89
N GLY A 165 -4.20 -6.16 10.75
CA GLY A 165 -3.09 -5.92 9.85
C GLY A 165 -1.96 -5.07 10.44
N LEU A 166 -2.22 -4.21 11.44
CA LEU A 166 -1.20 -3.28 11.96
C LEU A 166 0.03 -3.99 12.53
N LYS A 167 -0.15 -5.14 13.18
CA LYS A 167 0.99 -5.92 13.69
C LYS A 167 1.83 -6.50 12.54
N LEU A 168 1.17 -6.94 11.47
CA LEU A 168 1.83 -7.47 10.27
C LEU A 168 2.61 -6.38 9.53
N ILE A 169 1.99 -5.22 9.34
CA ILE A 169 2.64 -4.06 8.70
C ILE A 169 3.89 -3.64 9.49
N LYS A 170 3.81 -3.60 10.83
CA LYS A 170 4.99 -3.32 11.68
C LYS A 170 6.08 -4.37 11.51
N ALA A 171 5.72 -5.66 11.54
CA ALA A 171 6.68 -6.75 11.40
C ALA A 171 7.45 -6.70 10.07
N VAL A 172 6.74 -6.47 8.94
CA VAL A 172 7.37 -6.34 7.62
C VAL A 172 8.28 -5.11 7.57
N ASN A 173 7.83 -3.97 8.11
CA ASN A 173 8.62 -2.74 8.17
C ASN A 173 9.91 -2.90 8.98
N GLU A 174 9.84 -3.57 10.13
CA GLU A 174 10.98 -3.87 11.00
C GLU A 174 11.95 -4.85 10.33
N ARG A 175 11.43 -5.92 9.70
CA ARG A 175 12.22 -6.94 9.00
C ARG A 175 13.15 -6.35 7.95
N PHE A 176 12.68 -5.37 7.18
CA PHE A 176 13.46 -4.75 6.11
C PHE A 176 14.10 -3.40 6.50
N LYS A 177 13.94 -2.95 7.76
CA LYS A 177 14.39 -1.62 8.21
C LYS A 177 13.97 -0.51 7.24
N VAL A 178 12.70 -0.54 6.86
CA VAL A 178 12.10 0.38 5.89
C VAL A 178 12.28 1.84 6.34
N PRO A 179 12.48 2.82 5.44
CA PRO A 179 12.51 4.24 5.78
C PRO A 179 11.24 4.70 6.53
N ARG A 180 11.45 5.60 7.50
CA ARG A 180 10.42 6.06 8.46
C ARG A 180 9.14 6.56 7.77
N ASP A 181 9.27 7.30 6.68
CA ASP A 181 8.17 7.85 5.90
C ASP A 181 7.28 6.76 5.28
N CYS A 182 7.88 5.75 4.68
CA CYS A 182 7.20 4.59 4.13
C CYS A 182 6.48 3.79 5.23
N GLN A 183 7.13 3.59 6.38
CA GLN A 183 6.52 2.89 7.53
C GLN A 183 5.29 3.63 8.05
N GLU A 184 5.41 4.94 8.26
CA GLU A 184 4.36 5.77 8.82
C GLU A 184 3.15 5.82 7.88
N LEU A 185 3.37 5.98 6.56
CA LEU A 185 2.26 5.95 5.60
C LEU A 185 1.61 4.57 5.52
N ALA A 186 2.39 3.48 5.46
CA ALA A 186 1.84 2.13 5.37
C ALA A 186 0.94 1.79 6.57
N LEU A 187 1.32 2.20 7.78
CA LEU A 187 0.49 2.02 8.98
C LEU A 187 -0.82 2.83 8.91
N LEU A 188 -0.74 4.08 8.46
CA LEU A 188 -1.90 4.94 8.34
C LEU A 188 -2.87 4.47 7.25
N VAL A 189 -2.35 4.05 6.09
CA VAL A 189 -3.15 3.48 5.00
C VAL A 189 -3.79 2.16 5.45
N GLY A 190 -3.02 1.24 6.03
CA GLY A 190 -3.56 -0.03 6.54
C GLY A 190 -4.68 0.19 7.56
N GLN A 191 -4.53 1.17 8.46
CA GLN A 191 -5.55 1.51 9.46
C GLN A 191 -6.80 2.18 8.89
N TYR A 192 -6.65 3.05 7.89
CA TYR A 192 -7.72 3.99 7.51
C TYR A 192 -8.21 3.86 6.07
N HIS A 193 -7.69 2.97 5.23
CA HIS A 193 -8.10 2.89 3.81
C HIS A 193 -9.61 2.66 3.64
N THR A 194 -10.26 1.87 4.51
CA THR A 194 -11.72 1.71 4.49
C THR A 194 -12.48 2.97 4.89
N HIS A 195 -11.90 3.82 5.75
CA HIS A 195 -12.43 5.17 6.01
C HIS A 195 -12.31 6.04 4.76
N GLY A 196 -11.22 5.88 3.99
CA GLY A 196 -11.05 6.52 2.68
C GLY A 196 -12.19 6.15 1.73
N HIS A 197 -12.45 4.85 1.55
CA HIS A 197 -13.53 4.34 0.69
C HIS A 197 -14.92 4.81 1.11
N ARG A 198 -15.14 4.96 2.43
CA ARG A 198 -16.41 5.35 3.03
C ARG A 198 -16.47 6.83 3.42
N ALA A 199 -15.57 7.66 2.90
CA ALA A 199 -15.38 9.04 3.35
C ALA A 199 -16.68 9.87 3.39
N LEU A 200 -17.54 9.71 2.39
CA LEU A 200 -18.80 10.43 2.28
C LEU A 200 -19.80 10.04 3.40
N GLU A 201 -19.72 8.81 3.90
CA GLU A 201 -20.58 8.26 4.96
C GLU A 201 -20.10 8.63 6.37
N LEU A 202 -18.85 9.07 6.53
CA LEU A 202 -18.27 9.30 7.86
C LEU A 202 -18.97 10.44 8.61
N LYS A 203 -19.11 10.29 9.92
CA LYS A 203 -19.51 11.41 10.80
C LYS A 203 -18.44 12.52 10.74
N ALA A 204 -18.84 13.78 10.92
CA ALA A 204 -17.90 14.90 10.96
C ALA A 204 -16.82 14.74 12.04
N SER A 205 -17.16 14.13 13.19
CA SER A 205 -16.19 13.80 14.25
C SER A 205 -15.17 12.76 13.81
N THR A 206 -15.60 11.71 13.12
CA THR A 206 -14.71 10.67 12.57
C THR A 206 -13.80 11.24 11.49
N LEU A 207 -14.32 12.13 10.64
CA LEU A 207 -13.52 12.85 9.65
C LEU A 207 -12.47 13.75 10.31
N LEU A 208 -12.83 14.43 11.41
CA LEU A 208 -11.88 15.22 12.19
C LEU A 208 -10.76 14.36 12.79
N GLU A 209 -11.11 13.21 13.38
CA GLU A 209 -10.15 12.25 13.95
C GLU A 209 -9.20 11.68 12.89
N LEU A 210 -9.72 11.38 11.70
CA LEU A 210 -8.92 10.97 10.55
C LEU A 210 -7.91 12.06 10.20
N LEU A 211 -8.37 13.30 9.95
CA LEU A 211 -7.50 14.43 9.61
C LEU A 211 -6.45 14.72 10.70
N GLN A 212 -6.81 14.53 11.98
CA GLN A 212 -5.86 14.64 13.09
C GLN A 212 -4.81 13.53 13.08
N SER A 213 -5.20 12.29 12.81
CA SER A 213 -4.27 11.15 12.72
C SER A 213 -3.23 11.33 11.62
N PHE A 214 -3.60 12.01 10.53
CA PHE A 214 -2.69 12.34 9.44
C PHE A 214 -1.91 13.65 9.65
N ASP A 215 -2.18 14.38 10.74
CA ASP A 215 -1.55 15.66 11.05
C ASP A 215 -1.64 16.68 9.91
N VAL A 216 -2.81 16.78 9.26
CA VAL A 216 -3.00 17.59 8.03
C VAL A 216 -2.62 19.06 8.17
N TYR A 217 -2.58 19.57 9.40
CA TYR A 217 -2.23 20.96 9.71
C TYR A 217 -0.73 21.23 9.55
N ARG A 218 0.12 20.21 9.73
CA ARG A 218 1.59 20.33 9.65
C ARG A 218 2.18 19.50 8.50
N ARG A 219 1.54 18.38 8.13
CA ARG A 219 2.02 17.42 7.13
C ARG A 219 0.92 17.09 6.09
N PRO A 220 0.36 18.09 5.39
CA PRO A 220 -0.73 17.85 4.44
C PRO A 220 -0.39 16.87 3.31
N GLN A 221 0.89 16.80 2.90
CA GLN A 221 1.35 15.90 1.84
C GLN A 221 1.11 14.42 2.18
N ARG A 222 1.23 14.04 3.46
CA ARG A 222 0.98 12.66 3.90
C ARG A 222 -0.47 12.24 3.71
N PHE A 223 -1.39 13.17 3.90
CA PHE A 223 -2.80 12.91 3.70
C PHE A 223 -3.14 12.82 2.20
N GLU A 224 -2.48 13.64 1.37
CA GLU A 224 -2.58 13.48 -0.08
C GLU A 224 -2.09 12.10 -0.53
N GLU A 225 -0.95 11.63 -0.02
CA GLU A 225 -0.43 10.28 -0.30
C GLU A 225 -1.39 9.16 0.16
N PHE A 226 -2.11 9.36 1.26
CA PHE A 226 -3.17 8.44 1.69
C PHE A 226 -4.37 8.44 0.74
N VAL A 227 -4.82 9.61 0.31
CA VAL A 227 -5.96 9.75 -0.62
C VAL A 227 -5.64 9.04 -1.93
N VAL A 228 -4.46 9.26 -2.50
CA VAL A 228 -4.06 8.59 -3.75
C VAL A 228 -3.86 7.09 -3.56
N ALA A 229 -3.35 6.62 -2.41
CA ALA A 229 -3.27 5.19 -2.12
C ALA A 229 -4.66 4.52 -2.12
N CYS A 230 -5.67 5.18 -1.52
CA CYS A 230 -7.05 4.68 -1.54
C CYS A 230 -7.64 4.70 -2.97
N GLU A 231 -7.28 5.69 -3.79
CA GLU A 231 -7.67 5.75 -5.19
C GLU A 231 -7.06 4.60 -6.01
N MET A 232 -5.78 4.27 -5.79
CA MET A 232 -5.12 3.13 -6.43
C MET A 232 -5.75 1.81 -6.00
N ASP A 233 -6.11 1.66 -4.73
CA ASP A 233 -6.86 0.49 -4.22
C ASP A 233 -8.22 0.37 -4.94
N ALA A 234 -8.97 1.47 -5.06
CA ALA A 234 -10.24 1.47 -5.77
C ALA A 234 -10.11 1.12 -7.26
N ARG A 235 -9.05 1.57 -7.93
CA ARG A 235 -8.77 1.28 -9.34
C ARG A 235 -8.12 -0.09 -9.56
N GLY A 236 -7.52 -0.70 -8.53
CA GLY A 236 -6.94 -2.05 -8.63
C GLY A 236 -7.99 -3.15 -8.78
N ARG A 237 -9.27 -2.84 -8.58
CA ARG A 237 -10.37 -3.79 -8.71
C ARG A 237 -10.65 -4.07 -10.18
N LYS A 238 -10.76 -5.35 -10.54
CA LYS A 238 -10.93 -5.78 -11.93
C LYS A 238 -12.18 -5.16 -12.57
N GLY A 239 -12.01 -4.52 -13.73
CA GLY A 239 -13.07 -3.84 -14.47
C GLY A 239 -13.41 -2.43 -13.93
N PHE A 240 -12.69 -1.94 -12.92
CA PHE A 240 -12.87 -0.61 -12.34
C PHE A 240 -11.61 0.25 -12.43
N GLU A 241 -10.68 -0.10 -13.33
CA GLU A 241 -9.38 0.55 -13.50
C GLU A 241 -9.50 2.05 -13.83
N GLN A 242 -10.60 2.44 -14.48
CA GLN A 242 -10.89 3.83 -14.85
C GLN A 242 -12.01 4.46 -14.01
N ARG A 243 -12.39 3.82 -12.89
CA ARG A 243 -13.49 4.31 -12.04
C ARG A 243 -13.13 5.67 -11.43
N SER A 244 -14.13 6.56 -11.40
CA SER A 244 -14.06 7.81 -10.64
C SER A 244 -14.01 7.53 -9.14
N TYR A 245 -13.17 8.26 -8.41
CA TYR A 245 -13.05 8.14 -6.96
C TYR A 245 -13.41 9.47 -6.26
N PRO A 246 -14.71 9.83 -6.19
CA PRO A 246 -15.16 11.12 -5.64
C PRO A 246 -14.79 11.33 -4.15
N GLN A 247 -14.50 10.25 -3.44
CA GLN A 247 -13.92 10.26 -2.09
C GLN A 247 -12.67 11.13 -2.03
N ALA A 248 -11.82 11.13 -3.07
CA ALA A 248 -10.60 11.92 -3.09
C ALA A 248 -10.87 13.42 -2.98
N ASP A 249 -11.73 13.95 -3.84
CA ASP A 249 -12.08 15.38 -3.84
C ASP A 249 -12.81 15.78 -2.57
N TYR A 250 -13.66 14.89 -2.05
CA TYR A 250 -14.33 15.09 -0.78
C TYR A 250 -13.33 15.17 0.40
N LEU A 251 -12.37 14.25 0.47
CA LEU A 251 -11.35 14.23 1.53
C LEU A 251 -10.42 15.43 1.43
N ARG A 252 -9.97 15.81 0.22
CA ARG A 252 -9.15 17.00 -0.01
C ARG A 252 -9.89 18.28 0.41
N GLY A 253 -11.16 18.41 0.05
CA GLY A 253 -11.99 19.54 0.46
C GLY A 253 -12.20 19.60 1.97
N ALA A 254 -12.47 18.46 2.62
CA ALA A 254 -12.58 18.39 4.08
C ALA A 254 -11.28 18.79 4.79
N ALA A 255 -10.13 18.31 4.31
CA ALA A 255 -8.82 18.68 4.83
C ALA A 255 -8.57 20.19 4.68
N GLN A 256 -8.92 20.76 3.53
CA GLN A 256 -8.78 22.20 3.28
C GLN A 256 -9.62 23.03 4.24
N VAL A 257 -10.92 22.73 4.38
CA VAL A 257 -11.83 23.43 5.30
C VAL A 257 -11.36 23.35 6.75
N ALA A 258 -10.85 22.19 7.20
CA ALA A 258 -10.31 22.06 8.55
C ALA A 258 -9.02 22.88 8.77
N ARG A 259 -8.19 23.01 7.72
CA ARG A 259 -6.94 23.78 7.78
C ARG A 259 -7.18 25.29 7.76
N ASP A 260 -8.24 25.75 7.09
CA ASP A 260 -8.59 27.16 6.97
C ASP A 260 -9.18 27.77 8.26
N VAL A 261 -9.46 26.95 9.28
CA VAL A 261 -9.88 27.44 10.59
C VAL A 261 -8.76 28.27 11.23
N ALA A 262 -8.98 29.59 11.27
CA ALA A 262 -8.02 30.56 11.76
C ALA A 262 -7.83 30.49 13.29
N VAL A 263 -6.57 30.59 13.71
CA VAL A 263 -6.18 30.60 15.14
C VAL A 263 -6.38 31.99 15.77
N ALA A 264 -6.17 33.06 15.00
CA ALA A 264 -6.18 34.44 15.50
C ALA A 264 -7.47 34.84 16.23
N PRO A 265 -8.69 34.56 15.70
CA PRO A 265 -9.93 34.90 16.41
C PRO A 265 -10.09 34.20 17.76
N LEU A 266 -9.47 33.03 17.94
CA LEU A 266 -9.52 32.30 19.21
C LEU A 266 -8.54 32.87 20.24
N LEU A 267 -7.38 33.34 19.79
CA LEU A 267 -6.43 34.06 20.64
C LEU A 267 -7.02 35.38 21.15
N GLU A 268 -7.73 36.12 20.28
CA GLU A 268 -8.44 37.36 20.63
C GLU A 268 -9.56 37.12 21.66
N LYS A 269 -10.23 35.96 21.59
CA LYS A 269 -11.18 35.49 22.60
C LYS A 269 -10.52 35.03 23.92
N GLY A 270 -9.19 35.12 24.03
CA GLY A 270 -8.43 34.81 25.22
C GLY A 270 -8.05 33.34 25.41
N PHE A 271 -8.34 32.45 24.44
CA PHE A 271 -7.95 31.04 24.55
C PHE A 271 -6.43 30.88 24.48
N LYS A 272 -5.86 30.07 25.39
CA LYS A 272 -4.41 29.77 25.44
C LYS A 272 -4.17 28.31 25.82
N GLY A 273 -2.98 27.79 25.47
CA GLY A 273 -2.54 26.44 25.86
C GLY A 273 -3.56 25.35 25.47
N PRO A 274 -3.87 24.39 26.36
CA PRO A 274 -4.84 23.33 26.08
C PRO A 274 -6.24 23.85 25.69
N ALA A 275 -6.68 24.97 26.27
CA ALA A 275 -7.98 25.56 25.96
C ALA A 275 -8.07 26.07 24.51
N LEU A 276 -6.96 26.53 23.94
CA LEU A 276 -6.87 26.89 22.50
C LEU A 276 -6.98 25.66 21.61
N GLY A 277 -6.36 24.54 21.99
CA GLY A 277 -6.46 23.27 21.29
C GLY A 277 -7.91 22.77 21.20
N GLU A 278 -8.63 22.79 22.33
CA GLU A 278 -10.05 22.40 22.38
C GLU A 278 -10.95 23.37 21.60
N ALA A 279 -10.68 24.68 21.67
CA ALA A 279 -11.40 25.65 20.86
C ALA A 279 -11.20 25.42 19.36
N LEU A 280 -9.96 25.20 18.91
CA LEU A 280 -9.66 24.87 17.51
C LEU A 280 -10.35 23.56 17.08
N LYS A 281 -10.36 22.54 17.94
CA LYS A 281 -11.05 21.28 17.66
C LYS A 281 -12.54 21.49 17.45
N ARG A 282 -13.20 22.31 18.28
CA ARG A 282 -14.62 22.65 18.13
C ARG A 282 -14.91 23.41 16.84
N GLU A 283 -14.12 24.43 16.53
CA GLU A 283 -14.31 25.22 15.30
C GLU A 283 -14.12 24.36 14.05
N ARG A 284 -13.09 23.50 14.02
CA ARG A 284 -12.87 22.54 12.93
C ARG A 284 -14.00 21.53 12.80
N LEU A 285 -14.53 21.03 13.91
CA LEU A 285 -15.71 20.16 13.88
C LEU A 285 -16.92 20.89 13.29
N GLY A 286 -17.13 22.17 13.65
CA GLY A 286 -18.18 23.00 13.08
C GLY A 286 -18.02 23.19 11.57
N ALA A 287 -16.82 23.54 11.12
CA ALA A 287 -16.50 23.73 9.71
C ALA A 287 -16.73 22.43 8.89
N LEU A 288 -16.34 21.27 9.43
CA LEU A 288 -16.57 19.98 8.78
C LEU A 288 -18.05 19.59 8.72
N LYS A 289 -18.86 19.95 9.73
CA LYS A 289 -20.31 19.75 9.68
C LYS A 289 -20.93 20.57 8.55
N ALA A 290 -20.60 21.86 8.48
CA ALA A 290 -21.07 22.74 7.40
C ALA A 290 -20.64 22.24 6.01
N TYR A 291 -19.38 21.79 5.86
CA TYR A 291 -18.88 21.20 4.62
C TYR A 291 -19.69 19.96 4.20
N LYS A 292 -19.99 19.07 5.16
CA LYS A 292 -20.82 17.88 4.88
C LYS A 292 -22.23 18.23 4.45
N GLU A 293 -22.88 19.18 5.12
CA GLU A 293 -24.22 19.65 4.78
C GLU A 293 -24.25 20.24 3.35
N GLN A 294 -23.24 21.05 3.00
CA GLN A 294 -23.10 21.59 1.65
C GLN A 294 -22.94 20.51 0.59
N LYS A 295 -22.13 19.47 0.86
CA LYS A 295 -21.89 18.35 -0.05
C LYS A 295 -23.04 17.36 -0.14
N ALA A 296 -23.91 17.28 0.87
CA ALA A 296 -25.13 16.46 0.80
C ALA A 296 -26.26 17.14 0.01
N ALA A 297 -26.20 18.46 -0.15
CA ALA A 297 -27.17 19.24 -0.90
C ALA A 297 -26.92 19.28 -2.43
N HIS A 298 -25.82 18.69 -2.90
CA HIS A 298 -25.41 18.60 -4.31
C HIS A 298 -25.25 17.13 -4.71
#